data_AF-A0AAU8MUR0-F1
#
_entry.id   AF-A0AAU8MUR0-F1
#
_cell.length_a   1.000
_cell.length_b   1.000
_cell.length_c   1.000
_cell.angle_alpha   90.00
_cell.angle_beta   90.00
_cell.angle_gamma   90.00
#
_symmetry.space_group_name_H-M   'P 1'
#
loop_
_entity.id
_entity.type
_entity.pdbx_description
1 polymer ?
#
loop_
_entity_poly.entity_id
_entity_poly.type
_entity_poly.pdbx_seq_one_letter_code
_entity_poly.pdbx_strand_id
1 'polypeptide(L)'
;MDSKELLNVIAAALTSVTNPHYYEDERGFQGEFYAQLRLLLRDMALPEGALLREEYQKRLAEHGLRIRPDIILHEPFDHGRHRGRDEGNHAVMELKRRATRGTAADAFTNLIAMIDALNYPLGVFINIDSPKTWAESVPEAHRARIVCLAAHLDENGAPLVVGG
;
A
#
# COMPACT_ATOMS: atom_id res chain seq x y z
N MET A 1 1.59 12.87 -10.60
CA MET A 1 2.54 12.24 -9.66
C MET A 1 3.07 10.96 -10.29
N ASP A 2 4.38 10.79 -10.32
CA ASP A 2 5.01 9.56 -10.83
C ASP A 2 4.92 8.45 -9.77
N SER A 3 4.70 7.19 -10.18
CA SER A 3 4.68 6.03 -9.27
C SER A 3 6.00 5.90 -8.51
N LYS A 4 7.12 6.30 -9.10
CA LYS A 4 8.43 6.31 -8.43
C LYS A 4 8.49 7.34 -7.30
N GLU A 5 7.94 8.53 -7.53
CA GLU A 5 7.87 9.60 -6.53
C GLU A 5 7.00 9.18 -5.35
N LEU A 6 5.83 8.60 -5.64
CA LEU A 6 4.94 8.05 -4.62
C LEU A 6 5.62 6.92 -3.83
N LEU A 7 6.33 6.02 -4.50
CA LEU A 7 7.06 4.94 -3.84
C LEU A 7 8.14 5.45 -2.90
N ASN A 8 8.88 6.50 -3.29
CA ASN A 8 9.88 7.14 -2.42
C ASN A 8 9.23 7.72 -1.16
N VAL A 9 8.05 8.33 -1.30
CA VAL A 9 7.30 8.87 -0.15
C VAL A 9 6.74 7.77 0.74
N ILE A 10 6.27 6.66 0.16
CA ILE A 10 5.87 5.46 0.92
C ILE A 10 7.06 4.90 1.71
N ALA A 11 8.22 4.75 1.06
CA ALA A 11 9.43 4.29 1.74
C ALA A 11 9.87 5.24 2.85
N ALA A 12 9.84 6.56 2.61
CA ALA A 12 10.15 7.57 3.61
C ALA A 12 9.18 7.52 4.80
N ALA A 13 7.88 7.35 4.55
CA ALA A 13 6.88 7.18 5.61
C ALA A 13 7.13 5.93 6.46
N LEU A 14 7.52 4.81 5.83
CA LEU A 14 7.90 3.59 6.55
C LEU A 14 9.14 3.81 7.42
N THR A 15 10.16 4.55 6.91
CA THR A 15 11.35 4.88 7.72
C THR A 15 11.06 5.86 8.86
N SER A 16 9.94 6.57 8.84
CA SER A 16 9.54 7.46 9.94
C SER A 16 8.86 6.71 11.10
N VAL A 17 8.48 5.45 10.93
CA VAL A 17 7.93 4.62 12.01
C VAL A 17 9.07 4.11 12.88
N THR A 18 9.40 4.86 13.94
CA THR A 18 10.60 4.61 14.75
C THR A 18 10.33 3.90 16.08
N ASN A 19 9.12 3.98 16.63
CA ASN A 19 8.83 3.37 17.93
C ASN A 19 8.68 1.84 17.79
N PRO A 20 9.49 1.03 18.51
CA PRO A 20 9.44 -0.43 18.42
C PRO A 20 8.09 -1.05 18.71
N HIS A 21 7.27 -0.42 19.57
CA HIS A 21 5.94 -0.94 19.92
C HIS A 21 5.01 -1.03 18.69
N TYR A 22 5.22 -0.20 17.67
CA TYR A 22 4.43 -0.29 16.45
C TYR A 22 4.76 -1.55 15.64
N TYR A 23 5.95 -2.14 15.76
CA TYR A 23 6.33 -3.37 15.05
C TYR A 23 5.75 -4.65 15.68
N GLU A 24 5.19 -4.55 16.88
CA GLU A 24 4.60 -5.67 17.60
C GLU A 24 3.18 -6.03 17.11
N ASP A 25 2.51 -5.10 16.41
CA ASP A 25 1.13 -5.23 15.97
C ASP A 25 0.90 -4.63 14.57
N GLU A 26 0.17 -5.35 13.72
CA GLU A 26 -0.10 -4.92 12.34
C GLU A 26 -0.94 -3.64 12.28
N ARG A 27 -1.97 -3.53 13.14
CA ARG A 27 -2.87 -2.39 13.18
C ARG A 27 -2.17 -1.15 13.76
N GLY A 28 -1.37 -1.33 14.80
CA GLY A 28 -0.53 -0.29 15.39
C GLY A 28 0.45 0.29 14.37
N PHE A 29 1.17 -0.58 13.66
CA PHE A 29 2.07 -0.16 12.58
C PHE A 29 1.33 0.59 11.48
N GLN A 30 0.21 0.05 11.00
CA GLN A 30 -0.59 0.65 9.94
C GLN A 30 -1.01 2.08 10.32
N GLY A 31 -1.50 2.30 11.54
CA GLY A 31 -1.96 3.61 11.99
C GLY A 31 -0.84 4.66 12.01
N GLU A 32 0.34 4.30 12.53
CA GLU A 32 1.49 5.21 12.54
C GLU A 32 2.02 5.45 11.12
N PHE A 33 2.17 4.40 10.31
CA PHE A 33 2.56 4.51 8.92
C PHE A 33 1.62 5.43 8.13
N TYR A 34 0.31 5.27 8.30
CA TYR A 34 -0.69 6.12 7.66
C TYR A 34 -0.54 7.59 8.09
N ALA A 35 -0.31 7.85 9.38
CA ALA A 35 -0.09 9.21 9.89
C ALA A 35 1.14 9.85 9.25
N GLN A 36 2.27 9.14 9.19
CA GLN A 36 3.50 9.61 8.57
C GLN A 36 3.34 9.84 7.06
N LEU A 37 2.72 8.86 6.37
CA LEU A 37 2.44 8.97 4.94
C LEU A 37 1.54 10.18 4.65
N ARG A 38 0.49 10.39 5.44
CA ARG A 38 -0.39 11.55 5.29
C ARG A 38 0.34 12.88 5.49
N LEU A 39 1.32 12.95 6.39
CA LEU A 39 2.12 14.17 6.58
C LEU A 39 2.98 14.44 5.35
N LEU A 40 3.73 13.45 4.88
CA LEU A 40 4.62 13.61 3.73
C LEU A 40 3.86 13.91 2.42
N LEU A 41 2.67 13.32 2.25
CA LEU A 41 1.83 13.60 1.08
C LEU A 41 1.26 15.02 1.06
N ARG A 42 1.20 15.75 2.18
CA ARG A 42 0.71 17.16 2.20
C ARG A 42 1.63 18.10 1.43
N ASP A 43 2.91 17.83 1.47
CA ASP A 43 3.92 18.66 0.81
C ASP A 43 4.11 18.27 -0.66
N MET A 44 3.40 17.24 -1.13
CA MET A 44 3.40 16.81 -2.52
C MET A 44 2.28 17.46 -3.32
N ALA A 45 2.55 17.69 -4.61
CA ALA A 45 1.53 18.04 -5.59
C ALA A 45 0.69 16.80 -5.96
N LEU A 46 -0.21 16.40 -5.07
CA LEU A 46 -1.17 15.32 -5.35
C LEU A 46 -2.13 15.71 -6.48
N PRO A 47 -2.63 14.74 -7.26
CA PRO A 47 -3.76 14.97 -8.15
C PRO A 47 -4.93 15.60 -7.39
N GLU A 48 -5.63 16.53 -8.05
CA GLU A 48 -6.71 17.28 -7.41
C GLU A 48 -7.80 16.33 -6.88
N GLY A 49 -8.09 16.41 -5.57
CA GLY A 49 -9.10 15.56 -4.95
C GLY A 49 -8.65 14.14 -4.60
N ALA A 50 -7.37 13.80 -4.79
CA ALA A 50 -6.82 12.54 -4.30
C ALA A 50 -6.82 12.52 -2.76
N LEU A 51 -7.29 11.41 -2.20
CA LEU A 51 -7.41 11.18 -0.76
C LEU A 51 -6.69 9.89 -0.38
N LEU A 52 -5.91 9.97 0.71
CA LEU A 52 -5.44 8.79 1.43
C LEU A 52 -6.56 8.28 2.33
N ARG A 53 -6.85 6.97 2.31
CA ARG A 53 -7.90 6.36 3.14
C ARG A 53 -7.47 5.00 3.65
N GLU A 54 -7.85 4.71 4.89
CA GLU A 54 -7.65 3.41 5.52
C GLU A 54 -8.90 2.55 5.43
N GLU A 55 -8.70 1.23 5.40
CA GLU A 55 -9.73 0.22 5.64
C GLU A 55 -11.01 0.41 4.79
N TYR A 56 -10.87 0.91 3.55
CA TYR A 56 -12.02 1.24 2.72
C TYR A 56 -12.62 0.00 2.04
N GLN A 57 -13.71 -0.51 2.60
CA GLN A 57 -14.40 -1.69 2.07
C GLN A 57 -14.96 -1.43 0.67
N LYS A 58 -14.36 -2.08 -0.34
CA LYS A 58 -14.95 -2.16 -1.68
C LYS A 58 -16.14 -3.12 -1.66
N ARG A 59 -17.18 -2.75 -2.40
CA ARG A 59 -18.48 -3.44 -2.45
C ARG A 59 -18.72 -4.05 -3.80
N LEU A 60 -19.20 -5.29 -3.84
CA LEU A 60 -19.42 -6.05 -5.08
C LEU A 60 -20.29 -5.28 -6.09
N ALA A 61 -21.41 -4.72 -5.65
CA ALA A 61 -22.35 -3.98 -6.49
C ALA A 61 -21.78 -2.71 -7.13
N GLU A 62 -20.77 -2.11 -6.50
CA GLU A 62 -20.19 -0.84 -6.94
C GLU A 62 -18.84 -1.05 -7.64
N HIS A 63 -18.05 -2.04 -7.21
CA HIS A 63 -16.64 -2.18 -7.57
C HIS A 63 -16.31 -3.50 -8.28
N GLY A 64 -17.27 -4.42 -8.42
CA GLY A 64 -17.03 -5.75 -8.98
C GLY A 64 -16.28 -6.72 -8.05
N LEU A 65 -15.89 -6.30 -6.84
CA LEU A 65 -15.20 -7.11 -5.85
C LEU A 65 -15.59 -6.73 -4.41
N ARG A 66 -15.25 -7.61 -3.45
CA ARG A 66 -15.47 -7.40 -2.01
C ARG A 66 -14.15 -7.59 -1.25
N ILE A 67 -13.29 -6.58 -1.31
CA ILE A 67 -11.98 -6.55 -0.64
C ILE A 67 -11.90 -5.24 0.17
N ARG A 68 -11.27 -5.31 1.34
CA ARG A 68 -10.95 -4.13 2.16
C ARG A 68 -9.43 -4.01 2.22
N PRO A 69 -8.81 -3.20 1.35
CA PRO A 69 -7.38 -2.93 1.47
C PRO A 69 -7.09 -2.16 2.75
N ASP A 70 -5.85 -2.25 3.21
CA ASP A 70 -5.41 -1.55 4.40
C ASP A 70 -5.35 -0.05 4.14
N ILE A 71 -4.70 0.36 3.04
CA ILE A 71 -4.56 1.78 2.67
C ILE A 71 -4.75 1.94 1.15
N ILE A 72 -5.45 3.00 0.75
CA ILE A 72 -5.54 3.43 -0.65
C ILE A 72 -5.24 4.92 -0.79
N LEU A 73 -4.66 5.29 -1.93
CA LEU A 73 -4.64 6.64 -2.44
C LEU A 73 -5.50 6.68 -3.71
N HIS A 74 -6.59 7.45 -3.67
CA HIS A 74 -7.53 7.54 -4.78
C HIS A 74 -8.34 8.83 -4.77
N GLU A 75 -8.87 9.20 -5.92
CA GLU A 75 -9.95 10.17 -6.04
C GLU A 75 -11.29 9.43 -5.76
N PRO A 76 -12.16 9.97 -4.89
CA PRO A 76 -13.52 9.48 -4.80
C PRO A 76 -14.21 9.54 -6.15
N PHE A 77 -14.96 8.49 -6.48
CA PHE A 77 -15.69 8.44 -7.74
C PHE A 77 -16.70 9.59 -7.83
N ASP A 78 -16.66 10.28 -8.96
CA ASP A 78 -17.48 11.44 -9.28
C ASP A 78 -17.89 11.34 -10.75
N HIS A 79 -19.19 11.34 -11.03
CA HIS A 79 -19.74 11.15 -12.38
C HIS A 79 -19.42 12.29 -13.36
N GLY A 80 -19.11 13.48 -12.87
CA GLY A 80 -18.70 14.63 -13.69
C GLY A 80 -17.22 14.58 -14.08
N ARG A 81 -16.41 13.82 -13.34
CA ARG A 81 -14.96 13.71 -13.55
C ARG A 81 -14.51 12.35 -14.09
N HIS A 82 -15.27 11.29 -13.83
CA HIS A 82 -14.87 9.91 -14.09
C HIS A 82 -15.92 9.16 -14.92
N ARG A 83 -15.46 8.34 -15.86
CA ARG A 83 -16.29 7.42 -16.66
C ARG A 83 -16.62 6.14 -15.91
N GLY A 84 -15.74 5.74 -15.00
CA GLY A 84 -15.85 4.50 -14.23
C GLY A 84 -15.13 4.59 -12.88
N ARG A 85 -15.35 3.59 -12.03
CA ARG A 85 -14.72 3.50 -10.69
C ARG A 85 -13.28 2.96 -10.73
N ASP A 86 -12.85 2.53 -11.91
CA ASP A 86 -11.49 2.20 -12.29
C ASP A 86 -10.66 3.44 -12.68
N GLU A 87 -11.27 4.62 -12.76
CA GLU A 87 -10.56 5.89 -12.93
C GLU A 87 -10.29 6.58 -11.58
N GLY A 88 -9.24 7.40 -11.50
CA GLY A 88 -8.87 8.15 -10.30
C GLY A 88 -8.16 7.33 -9.20
N ASN A 89 -7.80 6.08 -9.48
CA ASN A 89 -7.07 5.22 -8.53
C ASN A 89 -5.55 5.40 -8.71
N HIS A 90 -4.82 5.58 -7.60
CA HIS A 90 -3.38 5.90 -7.65
C HIS A 90 -2.51 4.82 -6.99
N ALA A 91 -2.87 4.38 -5.78
CA ALA A 91 -2.18 3.26 -5.14
C ALA A 91 -3.09 2.46 -4.20
N VAL A 92 -2.80 1.18 -4.07
CA VAL A 92 -3.40 0.26 -3.09
C VAL A 92 -2.29 -0.45 -2.32
N MET A 93 -2.44 -0.56 -1.00
CA MET A 93 -1.42 -1.10 -0.11
C MET A 93 -2.01 -2.16 0.80
N GLU A 94 -1.25 -3.25 0.98
CA GLU A 94 -1.54 -4.35 1.89
C GLU A 94 -0.32 -4.55 2.81
N LEU A 95 -0.56 -4.54 4.12
CA LEU A 95 0.46 -4.73 5.15
C LEU A 95 0.31 -6.12 5.75
N LYS A 96 1.43 -6.80 6.00
CA LYS A 96 1.44 -8.05 6.76
C LYS A 96 2.60 -8.10 7.73
N ARG A 97 2.34 -8.43 9.00
CA ARG A 97 3.40 -8.66 9.99
C ARG A 97 4.04 -10.03 9.85
N ARG A 98 5.36 -10.05 9.70
CA ARG A 98 6.19 -11.27 9.56
C ARG A 98 5.58 -12.25 8.58
N ALA A 99 5.19 -11.75 7.41
CA ALA A 99 4.44 -12.51 6.42
C ALA A 99 5.15 -13.83 6.10
N THR A 100 4.35 -14.89 6.04
CA THR A 100 4.75 -16.18 5.50
C THR A 100 4.50 -16.20 3.99
N ARG A 101 4.98 -17.24 3.31
CA ARG A 101 4.69 -17.42 1.88
C ARG A 101 3.20 -17.44 1.58
N GLY A 102 2.41 -18.11 2.44
CA GLY A 102 0.97 -18.21 2.28
C GLY A 102 0.28 -16.86 2.45
N THR A 103 0.57 -16.15 3.55
CA THR A 103 -0.06 -14.85 3.81
C THR A 103 0.36 -13.77 2.82
N ALA A 104 1.59 -13.84 2.29
CA ALA A 104 2.03 -12.99 1.19
C ALA A 104 1.28 -13.32 -0.13
N ALA A 105 1.10 -14.60 -0.45
CA ALA A 105 0.34 -15.03 -1.63
C ALA A 105 -1.14 -14.59 -1.57
N ASP A 106 -1.75 -14.65 -0.39
CA ASP A 106 -3.12 -14.15 -0.17
C ASP A 106 -3.19 -12.63 -0.39
N ALA A 107 -2.22 -11.87 0.14
CA ALA A 107 -2.13 -10.43 -0.09
C ALA A 107 -1.92 -10.08 -1.58
N PHE A 108 -1.07 -10.83 -2.30
CA PHE A 108 -0.90 -10.65 -3.74
C PHE A 108 -2.19 -10.95 -4.50
N THR A 109 -2.94 -11.97 -4.11
CA THR A 109 -4.25 -12.27 -4.72
C THR A 109 -5.21 -11.07 -4.57
N ASN A 110 -5.24 -10.44 -3.39
CA ASN A 110 -6.05 -9.25 -3.16
C ASN A 110 -5.57 -8.04 -3.98
N LEU A 111 -4.26 -7.77 -3.99
CA LEU A 111 -3.68 -6.68 -4.78
C LEU A 111 -3.97 -6.86 -6.27
N ILE A 112 -3.79 -8.06 -6.81
CA ILE A 112 -4.08 -8.40 -8.21
C ILE A 112 -5.55 -8.14 -8.53
N ALA A 113 -6.47 -8.65 -7.71
CA ALA A 113 -7.90 -8.44 -7.92
C ALA A 113 -8.27 -6.94 -7.91
N MET A 114 -7.67 -6.15 -7.01
CA MET A 114 -7.86 -4.71 -6.94
C MET A 114 -7.28 -3.98 -8.15
N ILE A 115 -6.07 -4.35 -8.57
CA ILE A 115 -5.38 -3.80 -9.72
C ILE A 115 -6.17 -4.06 -11.01
N ASP A 116 -6.63 -5.29 -11.21
CA ASP A 116 -7.30 -5.69 -12.44
C ASP A 116 -8.72 -5.10 -12.53
N ALA A 117 -9.46 -5.06 -11.41
CA ALA A 117 -10.84 -4.57 -11.41
C ALA A 117 -10.96 -3.03 -11.35
N LEU A 118 -10.02 -2.36 -10.66
CA LEU A 118 -10.10 -0.92 -10.39
C LEU A 118 -8.92 -0.15 -11.00
N ASN A 119 -8.11 -0.80 -11.83
CA ASN A 119 -7.01 -0.21 -12.57
C ASN A 119 -6.01 0.59 -11.71
N TYR A 120 -5.72 0.13 -10.49
CA TYR A 120 -4.68 0.76 -9.66
C TYR A 120 -3.32 0.67 -10.35
N PRO A 121 -2.63 1.77 -10.66
CA PRO A 121 -1.35 1.72 -11.37
C PRO A 121 -0.21 1.21 -10.48
N LEU A 122 -0.35 1.30 -9.15
CA LEU A 122 0.60 0.82 -8.16
C LEU A 122 -0.09 0.01 -7.07
N GLY A 123 0.31 -1.24 -6.90
CA GLY A 123 0.08 -2.06 -5.71
C GLY A 123 1.35 -2.12 -4.86
N VAL A 124 1.22 -2.02 -3.54
CA VAL A 124 2.36 -2.12 -2.62
C VAL A 124 2.06 -3.17 -1.57
N PHE A 125 2.89 -4.20 -1.52
CA PHE A 125 2.91 -5.15 -0.41
C PHE A 125 4.00 -4.75 0.58
N ILE A 126 3.67 -4.70 1.86
CA ILE A 126 4.59 -4.27 2.93
C ILE A 126 4.67 -5.37 3.99
N ASN A 127 5.81 -6.05 4.06
CA ASN A 127 6.08 -7.00 5.14
C ASN A 127 6.73 -6.28 6.32
N ILE A 128 6.08 -6.25 7.47
CA ILE A 128 6.58 -5.55 8.66
C ILE A 128 7.25 -6.51 9.64
N ASP A 129 8.21 -6.02 10.42
CA ASP A 129 9.00 -6.80 11.39
C ASP A 129 9.74 -7.99 10.74
N SER A 130 10.16 -7.81 9.48
CA SER A 130 10.93 -8.79 8.73
C SER A 130 11.75 -8.11 7.63
N PRO A 131 12.95 -8.61 7.29
CA PRO A 131 13.69 -8.13 6.11
C PRO A 131 13.19 -8.75 4.79
N LYS A 132 12.26 -9.71 4.83
CA LYS A 132 11.82 -10.45 3.64
C LYS A 132 10.73 -9.71 2.87
N THR A 133 10.99 -9.38 1.60
CA THR A 133 10.04 -8.62 0.75
C THR A 133 8.98 -9.51 0.08
N TRP A 134 9.29 -10.78 -0.19
CA TRP A 134 8.46 -11.70 -0.98
C TRP A 134 8.27 -11.31 -2.45
N ALA A 135 9.10 -10.40 -2.98
CA ALA A 135 9.04 -9.97 -4.38
C ALA A 135 9.16 -11.13 -5.39
N GLU A 136 9.92 -12.17 -5.04
CA GLU A 136 10.08 -13.37 -5.87
C GLU A 136 8.77 -14.13 -6.08
N SER A 137 7.80 -13.93 -5.19
CA SER A 137 6.50 -14.61 -5.19
C SER A 137 5.42 -13.83 -5.94
N VAL A 138 5.71 -12.63 -6.44
CA VAL A 138 4.78 -11.85 -7.27
C VAL A 138 4.65 -12.52 -8.64
N PRO A 139 3.42 -12.84 -9.11
CA PRO A 139 3.18 -13.35 -10.45
C PRO A 139 3.76 -12.44 -11.52
N GLU A 140 4.42 -13.04 -12.52
CA GLU A 140 5.19 -12.31 -13.55
C GLU A 140 4.36 -11.21 -14.25
N ALA A 141 3.09 -11.50 -14.55
CA ALA A 141 2.17 -10.57 -15.21
C ALA A 141 1.92 -9.27 -14.42
N HIS A 142 2.15 -9.27 -13.10
CA HIS A 142 1.84 -8.14 -12.22
C HIS A 142 3.09 -7.48 -11.61
N ARG A 143 4.29 -8.00 -11.88
CA ARG A 143 5.56 -7.44 -11.37
C ARG A 143 5.81 -5.98 -11.77
N ALA A 144 5.25 -5.54 -12.90
CA ALA A 144 5.35 -4.14 -13.33
C ALA A 144 4.48 -3.18 -12.50
N ARG A 145 3.50 -3.70 -11.76
CA ARG A 145 2.50 -2.91 -11.00
C ARG A 145 2.54 -3.17 -9.50
N ILE A 146 3.13 -4.28 -9.04
CA ILE A 146 3.26 -4.61 -7.62
C ILE A 146 4.71 -4.42 -7.19
N VAL A 147 4.91 -3.55 -6.21
CA VAL A 147 6.20 -3.36 -5.52
C VAL A 147 6.11 -3.99 -4.13
N CYS A 148 7.17 -4.69 -3.73
CA CYS A 148 7.28 -5.30 -2.42
C CYS A 148 8.31 -4.58 -1.57
N LEU A 149 7.90 -4.15 -0.38
CA LEU A 149 8.74 -3.52 0.61
C LEU A 149 8.77 -4.37 1.88
N ALA A 150 9.87 -4.29 2.61
CA ALA A 150 10.00 -4.90 3.93
C ALA A 150 10.50 -3.85 4.93
N ALA A 151 9.75 -3.64 6.02
CA ALA A 151 10.06 -2.65 7.05
C ALA A 151 10.37 -3.36 8.36
N HIS A 152 11.53 -3.12 8.95
CA HIS A 152 11.95 -3.72 10.22
C HIS A 152 12.89 -2.78 10.96
N LEU A 153 13.18 -3.10 12.22
CA LEU A 153 14.23 -2.43 12.97
C LEU A 153 15.56 -3.19 12.80
N ASP A 154 16.65 -2.45 12.72
CA ASP A 154 18.00 -3.01 12.78
C ASP A 154 18.40 -3.42 14.21
N GLU A 155 19.64 -3.90 14.36
CA GLU A 155 20.19 -4.31 15.67
C GLU A 155 20.27 -3.17 16.71
N ASN A 156 20.23 -1.91 16.26
CA ASN A 156 20.25 -0.71 17.10
C ASN A 156 18.84 -0.12 17.33
N GLY A 157 17.79 -0.74 16.79
CA GLY A 157 16.42 -0.24 16.87
C GLY A 157 16.11 0.88 15.88
N ALA A 158 16.93 1.10 14.86
CA ALA A 158 16.67 2.07 13.80
C ALA A 158 15.82 1.45 12.67
N PRO A 159 14.84 2.18 12.11
CA PRO A 159 14.00 1.65 11.05
C PRO A 159 14.75 1.50 9.73
N LEU A 160 14.61 0.33 9.11
CA LEU A 160 15.12 -0.02 7.80
C LEU A 160 13.99 -0.45 6.87
N VAL A 161 14.08 0.00 5.61
CA VAL A 161 13.19 -0.40 4.53
C VAL A 161 14.00 -1.04 3.41
N VAL A 162 13.63 -2.25 3.02
CA VAL A 162 14.24 -3.01 1.92
C VAL A 162 13.24 -3.11 0.78
N GLY A 163 13.66 -2.79 -0.44
CA GLY A 163 12.89 -3.05 -1.67
C GLY A 163 13.28 -4.39 -2.29
N GLY A 164 12.31 -5.07 -2.90
CA GLY A 164 12.51 -6.33 -3.62
C GLY A 164 12.43 -6.20 -5.14
#